data_AF-A0A7V8NJA6-F1
#
_entry.id   AF-A0A7V8NJA6-F1
#
_cell.length_a   1.000
_cell.length_b   1.000
_cell.length_c   1.000
_cell.angle_alpha   90.00
_cell.angle_beta   90.00
_cell.angle_gamma   90.00
#
_symmetry.space_group_name_H-M   'P 1'
#
loop_
_entity.id
_entity.type
_entity.pdbx_description
1 polymer ?
#
loop_
_entity_poly.entity_id
_entity_poly.type
_entity_poly.pdbx_seq_one_letter_code
_entity_poly.pdbx_strand_id
1 'polypeptide(L)'
;MPTQQLTPDQVEQLGEATGKIAALAAKALHHTWPHLRLKDLVEQFTRDSALELIALTYPEGIEHDRTPGEAAGEAGAVLIRVWADARLEARAQLDAQRTDGPATEPVVVCACGTSVPDNDEARRGHADAWHSEKSPAVWGPPVVPRRHT
;
A
#
# COMPACT_ATOMS: atom_id res chain seq x y z
N MET A 1 -34.25 16.16 -0.94
CA MET A 1 -34.56 14.75 -0.59
C MET A 1 -34.89 14.72 0.89
N PRO A 2 -36.07 14.28 1.33
CA PRO A 2 -36.34 14.14 2.75
C PRO A 2 -35.37 13.10 3.32
N THR A 3 -34.55 13.49 4.29
CA THR A 3 -33.75 12.56 5.09
C THR A 3 -34.73 11.70 5.89
N GLN A 4 -35.01 10.50 5.40
CA GLN A 4 -35.83 9.54 6.10
C GLN A 4 -35.10 9.16 7.38
N GLN A 5 -35.61 9.62 8.53
CA GLN A 5 -35.05 9.26 9.82
C GLN A 5 -35.33 7.79 10.09
N LEU A 6 -34.27 7.01 10.27
CA LEU A 6 -34.36 5.62 10.69
C LEU A 6 -34.94 5.55 12.10
N THR A 7 -35.78 4.54 12.36
CA THR A 7 -36.21 4.22 13.72
C THR A 7 -35.03 3.64 14.53
N PRO A 8 -35.08 3.67 15.87
CA PRO A 8 -34.04 3.06 16.70
C PRO A 8 -33.75 1.59 16.32
N ASP A 9 -34.79 0.79 16.09
CA ASP A 9 -34.64 -0.61 15.68
C ASP A 9 -33.95 -0.74 14.31
N GLN A 10 -34.24 0.16 13.37
CA GLN A 10 -33.58 0.18 12.06
C GLN A 10 -32.11 0.58 12.17
N VAL A 11 -31.77 1.50 13.08
CA VAL A 11 -30.38 1.87 13.36
C VAL A 11 -29.61 0.68 13.95
N GLU A 12 -30.21 -0.06 14.89
CA GLU A 12 -29.59 -1.25 15.47
C GLU A 12 -29.36 -2.34 14.42
N GLN A 13 -30.37 -2.64 13.59
CA GLN A 13 -30.26 -3.62 12.51
C GLN A 13 -29.21 -3.22 11.47
N LEU A 14 -29.14 -1.94 11.11
CA LEU A 14 -28.13 -1.42 10.20
C LEU A 14 -26.74 -1.55 10.81
N GLY A 15 -26.56 -1.19 12.08
CA GLY A 15 -25.29 -1.34 12.79
C GLY A 15 -24.82 -2.80 12.82
N GLU A 16 -25.72 -3.74 13.13
CA GLU A 16 -25.43 -5.17 13.14
C GLU A 16 -25.04 -5.67 11.74
N ALA A 17 -25.81 -5.31 10.70
CA ALA A 17 -25.51 -5.69 9.32
C ALA A 17 -24.15 -5.15 8.87
N THR A 18 -23.87 -3.87 9.15
CA THR A 18 -22.63 -3.19 8.77
C THR A 18 -21.41 -3.87 9.41
N GLY A 19 -21.47 -4.15 10.72
CA GLY A 19 -20.41 -4.85 11.43
C GLY A 19 -20.19 -6.28 10.92
N LYS A 20 -21.26 -7.02 10.60
CA LYS A 20 -21.17 -8.37 10.02
C LYS A 20 -20.52 -8.34 8.64
N ILE A 21 -20.91 -7.40 7.78
CA ILE A 21 -20.33 -7.24 6.44
C ILE A 21 -18.83 -6.96 6.54
N ALA A 22 -18.43 -6.00 7.39
CA ALA A 22 -17.03 -5.67 7.63
C ALA A 22 -16.21 -6.90 8.10
N ALA A 23 -16.71 -7.63 9.09
CA ALA A 23 -16.05 -8.81 9.64
C ALA A 23 -15.92 -9.95 8.60
N LEU A 24 -16.97 -10.19 7.81
CA LEU A 24 -16.97 -11.20 6.74
C LEU A 24 -16.02 -10.82 5.61
N ALA A 25 -15.99 -9.56 5.20
CA ALA A 25 -15.04 -9.06 4.20
C ALA A 25 -13.59 -9.23 4.67
N ALA A 26 -13.30 -8.88 5.94
CA ALA A 26 -11.97 -9.07 6.54
C ALA A 26 -11.58 -10.56 6.57
N LYS A 27 -12.51 -11.44 6.93
CA LYS A 27 -12.29 -12.89 6.95
C LYS A 27 -12.05 -13.45 5.55
N ALA A 28 -12.82 -13.02 4.57
CA ALA A 28 -12.65 -13.42 3.17
C ALA A 28 -11.28 -13.01 2.65
N LEU A 29 -10.87 -11.76 2.90
CA LEU A 29 -9.57 -11.24 2.49
C LEU A 29 -8.41 -11.99 3.16
N HIS A 30 -8.50 -12.25 4.47
CA HIS A 30 -7.52 -13.06 5.19
C HIS A 30 -7.43 -14.50 4.63
N HIS A 31 -8.56 -15.10 4.29
CA HIS A 31 -8.57 -16.45 3.73
C HIS A 31 -7.85 -16.51 2.38
N THR A 32 -8.02 -15.49 1.52
CA THR A 32 -7.32 -15.39 0.24
C THR A 32 -5.84 -15.02 0.42
N TRP A 33 -5.52 -14.15 1.38
CA TRP A 33 -4.15 -13.69 1.66
C TRP A 33 -3.79 -13.86 3.13
N PRO A 34 -3.35 -15.07 3.56
CA PRO A 34 -3.14 -15.39 4.97
C PRO A 34 -2.06 -14.55 5.68
N HIS A 35 -1.18 -13.91 4.92
CA HIS A 35 -0.16 -13.00 5.46
C HIS A 35 -0.75 -11.67 5.96
N LEU A 36 -1.96 -11.31 5.55
CA LEU A 36 -2.70 -10.19 6.11
C LEU A 36 -3.31 -10.63 7.43
N ARG A 37 -2.95 -9.97 8.54
CA ARG A 37 -3.45 -10.35 9.86
C ARG A 37 -4.95 -10.03 9.97
N LEU A 38 -5.75 -11.04 10.30
CA LEU A 38 -7.20 -10.87 10.43
C LEU A 38 -7.59 -9.76 11.42
N LYS A 39 -6.89 -9.65 12.56
CA LYS A 39 -7.16 -8.61 13.56
C LYS A 39 -7.00 -7.21 12.97
N ASP A 40 -5.93 -6.98 12.22
CA ASP A 40 -5.63 -5.69 11.62
C ASP A 40 -6.64 -5.35 10.51
N LEU A 41 -7.09 -6.36 9.75
CA LEU A 41 -8.14 -6.21 8.74
C LEU A 41 -9.50 -5.87 9.37
N VAL A 42 -9.88 -6.55 10.46
CA VAL A 42 -11.11 -6.22 11.19
C VAL A 42 -11.03 -4.79 11.70
N GLU A 43 -9.93 -4.40 12.34
CA GLU A 43 -9.75 -3.03 12.82
C GLU A 43 -9.89 -2.00 11.70
N GLN A 44 -9.29 -2.25 10.52
CA GLN A 44 -9.38 -1.36 9.38
C GLN A 44 -10.79 -1.29 8.79
N PHE A 45 -11.47 -2.43 8.67
CA PHE A 45 -12.80 -2.52 8.05
C PHE A 45 -13.91 -2.06 8.99
N THR A 46 -13.63 -1.86 10.27
CA THR A 46 -14.54 -1.25 11.25
C THR A 46 -14.21 0.20 11.59
N ARG A 47 -13.33 0.87 10.84
CA ARG A 47 -13.15 2.33 10.97
C ARG A 47 -14.35 3.06 10.41
N ASP A 48 -14.62 4.27 10.92
CA ASP A 48 -15.78 5.09 10.56
C ASP A 48 -15.97 5.19 9.04
N SER A 49 -14.90 5.50 8.28
CA SER A 49 -14.98 5.60 6.81
C SER A 49 -15.37 4.30 6.11
N ALA A 50 -14.96 3.15 6.65
CA ALA A 50 -15.32 1.84 6.11
C ALA A 50 -16.77 1.47 6.46
N LEU A 51 -17.19 1.78 7.68
CA LEU A 51 -18.57 1.59 8.13
C LEU A 51 -19.54 2.50 7.37
N GLU A 52 -19.18 3.76 7.14
CA GLU A 52 -19.95 4.70 6.32
C GLU A 52 -20.12 4.18 4.88
N LEU A 53 -19.05 3.68 4.27
CA LEU A 53 -19.11 3.10 2.92
C LEU A 53 -20.10 1.93 2.87
N ILE A 54 -20.07 1.03 3.85
CA ILE A 54 -21.02 -0.08 3.93
C ILE A 54 -22.44 0.43 4.19
N ALA A 55 -22.61 1.39 5.09
CA ALA A 55 -23.91 1.97 5.44
C ALA A 55 -24.55 2.77 4.29
N LEU A 56 -23.76 3.19 3.30
CA LEU A 56 -24.26 3.75 2.04
C LEU A 56 -24.58 2.67 1.01
N THR A 57 -23.64 1.74 0.79
CA THR A 57 -23.73 0.75 -0.30
C THR A 57 -24.78 -0.33 -0.02
N TYR A 58 -24.91 -0.78 1.23
CA TYR A 58 -25.82 -1.87 1.58
C TYR A 58 -27.31 -1.47 1.40
N PRO A 59 -27.80 -0.34 1.94
CA PRO A 59 -29.17 0.10 1.70
C PRO A 59 -29.45 0.39 0.22
N GLU A 60 -28.50 0.98 -0.51
CA GLU A 60 -28.64 1.22 -1.95
C GLU A 60 -28.88 -0.11 -2.70
N GLY A 61 -28.18 -1.18 -2.36
CA GLY A 61 -28.43 -2.50 -2.95
C GLY A 61 -29.86 -2.99 -2.69
N ILE A 62 -30.41 -2.76 -1.49
CA ILE A 62 -31.79 -3.11 -1.15
C ILE A 62 -32.80 -2.26 -1.94
N GLU A 63 -32.54 -0.96 -2.08
CA GLU A 63 -33.38 -0.05 -2.87
C GLU A 63 -33.43 -0.44 -4.36
N HIS A 64 -32.40 -1.13 -4.86
CA HIS A 64 -32.31 -1.68 -6.21
C HIS A 64 -32.77 -3.15 -6.31
N ASP A 65 -33.73 -3.57 -5.48
CA ASP A 65 -34.38 -4.89 -5.50
C ASP A 65 -33.43 -6.09 -5.27
N ARG A 66 -32.24 -5.88 -4.71
CA ARG A 66 -31.35 -7.00 -4.37
C ARG A 66 -31.78 -7.66 -3.07
N THR A 67 -31.51 -8.95 -2.97
CA THR A 67 -31.67 -9.64 -1.69
C THR A 67 -30.66 -9.11 -0.66
N PRO A 68 -30.95 -9.19 0.65
CA PRO A 68 -30.00 -8.78 1.68
C PRO A 68 -28.62 -9.44 1.56
N GLY A 69 -28.57 -10.70 1.13
CA GLY A 69 -27.30 -11.39 0.89
C GLY A 69 -26.49 -10.80 -0.25
N GLU A 70 -27.14 -10.44 -1.37
CA GLU A 70 -26.49 -9.83 -2.53
C GLU A 70 -26.02 -8.41 -2.25
N ALA A 71 -26.85 -7.60 -1.58
CA ALA A 71 -26.47 -6.26 -1.16
C ALA A 71 -25.28 -6.29 -0.18
N ALA A 72 -25.29 -7.22 0.78
CA ALA A 72 -24.17 -7.42 1.71
C ALA A 72 -22.88 -7.86 0.98
N GLY A 73 -23.02 -8.77 0.01
CA GLY A 73 -21.91 -9.22 -0.83
C GLY A 73 -21.30 -8.09 -1.66
N GLU A 74 -22.12 -7.23 -2.25
CA GLU A 74 -21.65 -6.05 -2.99
C GLU A 74 -20.94 -5.05 -2.07
N ALA A 75 -21.56 -4.70 -0.94
CA ALA A 75 -20.94 -3.77 0.02
C ALA A 75 -19.57 -4.28 0.51
N GLY A 76 -19.47 -5.57 0.83
CA GLY A 76 -18.19 -6.19 1.18
C GLY A 76 -17.17 -6.19 0.04
N ALA A 77 -17.61 -6.41 -1.20
CA ALA A 77 -16.74 -6.37 -2.37
C ALA A 77 -16.24 -4.94 -2.67
N VAL A 78 -17.10 -3.93 -2.54
CA VAL A 78 -16.73 -2.52 -2.69
C VAL A 78 -15.70 -2.12 -1.63
N LEU A 79 -15.92 -2.50 -0.36
CA LEU A 79 -14.97 -2.26 0.71
C LEU A 79 -13.58 -2.86 0.42
N ILE A 80 -13.54 -4.11 -0.04
CA ILE A 80 -12.28 -4.78 -0.39
C ILE A 80 -11.57 -4.05 -1.55
N ARG A 81 -12.30 -3.61 -2.57
CA ARG A 81 -11.73 -2.87 -3.71
C ARG A 81 -11.12 -1.54 -3.26
N VAL A 82 -11.88 -0.74 -2.52
CA VAL A 82 -11.38 0.56 -2.01
C VAL A 82 -10.14 0.37 -1.16
N TRP A 83 -10.13 -0.64 -0.29
CA TRP A 83 -8.94 -0.98 0.50
C TRP A 83 -7.74 -1.39 -0.36
N ALA A 84 -7.97 -2.22 -1.37
CA ALA A 84 -6.92 -2.70 -2.26
C ALA A 84 -6.31 -1.55 -3.08
N ASP A 85 -7.16 -0.68 -3.63
CA ASP A 85 -6.75 0.50 -4.40
C ASP A 85 -5.93 1.45 -3.53
N ALA A 86 -6.39 1.77 -2.32
CA ALA A 86 -5.66 2.61 -1.37
C ALA A 86 -4.29 2.02 -1.01
N ARG A 87 -4.19 0.69 -0.90
CA ARG A 87 -2.92 0.01 -0.60
C ARG A 87 -1.96 0.04 -1.79
N LEU A 88 -2.46 -0.09 -3.01
CA LEU A 88 -1.67 0.05 -4.23
C LEU A 88 -1.20 1.49 -4.44
N GLU A 89 -2.05 2.47 -4.19
CA GLU A 89 -1.70 3.89 -4.27
C GLU A 89 -0.64 4.26 -3.23
N ALA A 90 -0.82 3.85 -1.97
CA ALA A 90 0.19 4.06 -0.93
C ALA A 90 1.54 3.43 -1.31
N ARG A 91 1.53 2.27 -1.97
CA ARG A 91 2.75 1.64 -2.47
C ARG A 91 3.39 2.44 -3.60
N ALA A 92 2.60 2.91 -4.56
CA ALA A 92 3.07 3.73 -5.66
C ALA A 92 3.70 5.05 -5.17
N GLN A 93 3.11 5.69 -4.14
CA GLN A 93 3.67 6.89 -3.52
C GLN A 93 5.03 6.62 -2.85
N LEU A 94 5.18 5.48 -2.16
CA LEU A 94 6.46 5.08 -1.57
C LEU A 94 7.52 4.80 -2.63
N ASP A 95 7.15 4.13 -3.73
CA ASP A 95 8.06 3.86 -4.84
C ASP A 95 8.48 5.17 -5.55
N ALA A 96 7.55 6.13 -5.73
CA ALA A 96 7.85 7.46 -6.28
C ALA A 96 8.80 8.27 -5.39
N GLN A 97 8.58 8.29 -4.07
CA GLN A 97 9.49 8.94 -3.12
C GLN A 97 10.90 8.33 -3.14
N ARG A 98 11.02 7.03 -3.45
CA ARG A 98 12.32 6.37 -3.60
C ARG A 98 13.04 6.82 -4.87
N THR A 99 12.30 7.15 -5.93
CA THR A 99 12.85 7.64 -7.20
C THR A 99 13.23 9.13 -7.13
N ASP A 100 12.49 9.93 -6.34
CA ASP A 100 12.73 11.37 -6.19
C ASP A 100 13.75 11.73 -5.08
N GLY A 101 14.17 10.77 -4.26
CA GLY A 101 15.33 10.93 -3.39
C GLY A 101 16.62 11.02 -4.21
N PRO A 102 17.61 11.86 -3.85
CA PRO A 102 18.91 11.83 -4.54
C PRO A 102 19.42 10.40 -4.48
N ALA A 103 19.78 9.82 -5.62
CA ALA A 103 20.20 8.41 -5.74
C ALA A 103 21.12 8.02 -4.57
N THR A 104 20.55 7.35 -3.56
CA THR A 104 21.28 6.79 -2.42
C THR A 104 21.71 5.36 -2.75
N GLU A 105 21.66 4.98 -4.02
CA GLU A 105 22.23 3.71 -4.46
C GLU A 105 23.74 3.76 -4.14
N PRO A 106 24.25 2.76 -3.41
CA PRO A 106 25.66 2.71 -3.10
C PRO A 106 26.43 2.63 -4.42
N VAL A 107 27.25 3.63 -4.68
CA VAL A 107 28.16 3.65 -5.84
C VAL A 107 29.50 3.12 -5.42
N VAL A 108 30.19 2.46 -6.34
CA VAL A 108 31.60 2.13 -6.12
C VAL A 108 32.43 3.35 -6.48
N VAL A 109 33.18 3.86 -5.50
CA VAL A 109 33.99 5.06 -5.65
C VAL A 109 35.44 4.65 -5.88
N CYS A 110 36.01 5.08 -7.00
CA CYS A 110 37.42 4.90 -7.29
C CYS A 110 38.28 5.93 -6.51
N ALA A 111 39.53 5.58 -6.22
CA ALA A 111 40.50 6.51 -5.64
C ALA A 111 40.75 7.77 -6.50
N CYS A 112 40.45 7.74 -7.81
CA CYS A 112 40.52 8.90 -8.69
C CYS A 112 39.25 9.79 -8.69
N GLY A 113 38.22 9.43 -7.91
CA GLY A 113 36.97 10.20 -7.79
C GLY A 113 35.85 9.80 -8.75
N THR A 114 36.08 8.87 -9.68
CA THR A 114 35.04 8.32 -10.55
C THR A 114 34.08 7.42 -9.76
N SER A 115 32.78 7.61 -9.95
CA SER A 115 31.71 6.81 -9.33
C SER A 115 30.96 6.01 -10.39
N VAL A 116 30.67 4.73 -10.12
CA VAL A 116 29.93 3.83 -11.02
C VAL A 116 28.82 3.09 -10.25
N PRO A 117 27.72 2.73 -10.93
CA PRO A 117 26.54 2.17 -10.27
C PRO A 117 26.70 0.70 -9.84
N ASP A 118 27.58 -0.07 -10.47
CA ASP A 118 27.88 -1.45 -10.05
C ASP A 118 29.34 -1.89 -10.32
N ASN A 119 29.72 -3.03 -9.74
CA ASN A 119 31.05 -3.63 -9.86
C ASN A 119 31.35 -4.22 -11.25
N ASP A 120 30.33 -4.53 -12.06
CA ASP A 120 30.53 -5.11 -13.39
C ASP A 120 30.82 -4.01 -14.43
N GLU A 121 30.19 -2.85 -14.30
CA GLU A 121 30.52 -1.64 -15.06
C GLU A 121 31.88 -1.08 -14.68
N ALA A 122 32.20 -1.09 -13.38
CA ALA A 122 33.55 -0.82 -12.89
C ALA A 122 34.63 -1.67 -13.58
N ARG A 123 34.36 -2.97 -13.75
CA ARG A 123 35.29 -3.94 -14.36
C ARG A 123 35.48 -3.76 -15.86
N ARG A 124 34.49 -3.22 -16.56
CA ARG A 124 34.53 -3.02 -18.03
C ARG A 124 35.29 -1.75 -18.44
N GLY A 125 35.41 -0.75 -17.54
CA GLY A 125 35.90 0.58 -17.89
C GLY A 125 37.41 0.82 -17.84
N HIS A 126 38.19 0.09 -17.04
CA HIS A 126 39.62 0.41 -16.85
C HIS A 126 40.47 -0.83 -16.56
N ALA A 127 41.53 -1.01 -17.36
CA ALA A 127 42.33 -2.24 -17.38
C ALA A 127 43.32 -2.42 -16.22
N ASP A 128 43.62 -1.41 -15.38
CA ASP A 128 44.96 -1.42 -14.76
C ASP A 128 45.08 -1.36 -13.21
N ALA A 129 44.03 -1.19 -12.39
CA ALA A 129 44.30 -1.04 -10.93
C ALA A 129 43.19 -1.34 -9.91
N TRP A 130 41.98 -1.72 -10.29
CA TRP A 130 40.84 -1.78 -9.34
C TRP A 130 40.89 -2.91 -8.30
N HIS A 131 41.76 -3.91 -8.51
CA HIS A 131 41.91 -5.07 -7.63
C HIS A 131 43.36 -5.31 -7.23
N SER A 132 44.18 -4.26 -7.12
CA SER A 132 45.47 -4.45 -6.44
C SER A 132 45.21 -4.55 -4.92
N GLU A 133 45.87 -5.50 -4.24
CA GLU A 133 45.83 -5.63 -2.78
C GLU A 133 46.18 -4.31 -2.05
N LYS A 134 46.85 -3.38 -2.76
CA LYS A 134 47.27 -2.08 -2.26
C LYS A 134 46.16 -1.01 -2.25
N SER A 135 45.06 -1.19 -2.99
CA SER A 135 43.94 -0.23 -3.03
C SER A 135 42.64 -0.91 -3.49
N PRO A 136 41.98 -1.67 -2.60
CA PRO A 136 40.72 -2.33 -2.95
C PRO A 136 39.59 -1.32 -3.14
N ALA A 137 38.71 -1.58 -4.12
CA ALA A 137 37.45 -0.87 -4.22
C ALA A 137 36.65 -1.08 -2.92
N VAL A 138 36.23 0.02 -2.30
CA VAL A 138 35.47 0.00 -1.04
C VAL A 138 34.09 0.56 -1.31
N TRP A 139 33.06 -0.13 -0.80
CA TRP A 139 31.71 0.43 -0.77
C TRP A 139 31.73 1.67 0.12
N GLY A 140 31.47 2.84 -0.47
CA GLY A 140 31.43 4.11 0.22
C GLY A 140 30.04 4.75 0.16
N PRO A 141 29.71 5.66 1.08
CA PRO A 141 28.51 6.49 0.93
C PRO A 141 28.62 7.32 -0.36
N PRO A 142 27.49 7.68 -1.00
CA PRO A 142 27.50 8.39 -2.27
C PRO A 142 28.32 9.68 -2.20
N VAL A 143 29.20 9.88 -3.18
CA VAL A 143 29.97 11.12 -3.30
C VAL A 143 29.04 12.20 -3.83
N VAL A 144 28.61 13.12 -2.96
CA VAL A 144 27.90 14.32 -3.39
C VAL A 144 28.90 15.21 -4.14
N PRO A 145 28.71 15.51 -5.43
CA PRO A 145 29.59 16.43 -6.14
C PRO A 145 29.51 17.80 -5.46
N ARG A 146 30.64 18.30 -4.93
CA ARG A 146 30.69 19.67 -4.43
C ARG A 146 30.42 20.61 -5.60
N ARG A 147 29.34 21.39 -5.52
CA ARG A 147 29.15 22.53 -6.42
C ARG A 147 30.31 23.49 -6.18
N HIS A 148 31.14 23.70 -7.20
CA HIS A 148 32.05 24.82 -7.24
C HIS A 148 31.19 26.09 -7.40
N THR A 149 31.07 26.86 -6.33
CA THR A 149 30.71 28.29 -6.39
C THR A 149 31.95 29.12 -6.66
#